data_AF-A0A820QZ76-F1
#
_entry.id   AF-A0A820QZ76-F1
#
_cell.length_a   1.000
_cell.length_b   1.000
_cell.length_c   1.000
_cell.angle_alpha   90.00
_cell.angle_beta   90.00
_cell.angle_gamma   90.00
#
_symmetry.space_group_name_H-M   'P 1'
#
loop_
_entity.id
_entity.type
_entity.pdbx_description
1 polymer ?
#
loop_
_entity_poly.entity_id
_entity_poly.type
_entity_poly.pdbx_seq_one_letter_code
_entity_poly.pdbx_strand_id
1 'polypeptide(L)'
;MASLQLVIILYLSCWCQATKLPNLVGDTILTRLESPYDAAGDTVIPYDSTVTIESGTTLRFPRGSQLTVRGRLIAKGTPDRRIIFTSSTSALYQHQQQSHPISGSNIRFRLVDGSNIQNGLLQMYFKNQWRHVCSEFYRWFDYDATLTCRMMGFRNGSVIPYRINGSEPPWYGLQIDHPACRPNRDEHLLDCPGVRTPPRLGIHIC
;
A
#
# COMPACT_ATOMS: atom_id res chain seq x y z
N MET A 1 32.27 -58.15 14.77
CA MET A 1 31.80 -57.06 15.64
C MET A 1 31.15 -56.02 14.76
N ALA A 2 29.81 -55.99 14.69
CA ALA A 2 29.07 -55.03 13.86
C ALA A 2 28.89 -53.73 14.66
N SER A 3 29.38 -52.62 14.11
CA SER A 3 29.26 -51.28 14.70
C SER A 3 27.92 -50.68 14.32
N LEU A 4 27.03 -50.49 15.30
CA LEU A 4 25.76 -49.78 15.12
C LEU A 4 26.05 -48.27 15.09
N GLN A 5 26.08 -47.65 13.91
CA GLN A 5 26.05 -46.19 13.81
C GLN A 5 24.60 -45.71 13.93
N LEU A 6 24.34 -44.99 15.02
CA LEU A 6 23.07 -44.32 15.28
C LEU A 6 22.94 -43.12 14.34
N VAL A 7 22.17 -43.24 13.26
CA VAL A 7 21.82 -42.10 12.39
C VAL A 7 20.63 -41.39 13.03
N ILE A 8 20.89 -40.30 13.77
CA ILE A 8 19.85 -39.43 14.32
C ILE A 8 19.29 -38.58 13.18
N ILE A 9 18.10 -38.92 12.68
CA ILE A 9 17.35 -38.08 11.75
C ILE A 9 16.76 -36.93 12.57
N LEU A 10 17.42 -35.76 12.56
CA LEU A 10 16.89 -34.54 13.19
C LEU A 10 15.65 -34.08 12.43
N TYR A 11 14.46 -34.35 12.99
CA TYR A 11 13.19 -33.84 12.49
C TYR A 11 13.07 -32.35 12.85
N LEU A 12 13.65 -31.47 12.04
CA LEU A 12 13.54 -30.03 12.19
C LEU A 12 12.16 -29.56 11.75
N SER A 13 11.20 -29.48 12.67
CA SER A 13 9.98 -28.70 12.46
C SER A 13 10.34 -27.22 12.54
N CYS A 14 10.73 -26.62 11.41
CA CYS A 14 10.95 -25.18 11.35
C CYS A 14 9.58 -24.50 11.21
N TRP A 15 9.08 -23.95 12.31
CA TRP A 15 7.87 -23.14 12.28
C TRP A 15 8.22 -21.82 11.59
N CYS A 16 7.74 -21.62 10.37
CA CYS A 16 7.94 -20.39 9.62
C CYS A 16 7.04 -19.30 10.21
N GLN A 17 7.39 -18.82 11.40
CA GLN A 17 6.78 -17.65 12.00
C GLN A 17 7.46 -16.40 11.46
N ALA A 18 6.71 -15.32 11.30
CA ALA A 18 7.26 -14.05 10.89
C ALA A 18 8.23 -13.51 11.95
N THR A 19 9.35 -12.98 11.49
CA THR A 19 10.37 -12.38 12.34
C THR A 19 9.87 -11.03 12.83
N LYS A 20 9.99 -10.73 14.12
CA LYS A 20 9.70 -9.37 14.61
C LYS A 20 10.67 -8.38 13.96
N LEU A 21 10.18 -7.27 13.42
CA LEU A 21 11.03 -6.23 12.86
C LEU A 21 11.93 -5.66 13.98
N PRO A 22 13.26 -5.66 13.79
CA PRO A 22 14.19 -5.15 14.80
C PRO A 22 14.12 -3.61 14.90
N ASN A 23 14.73 -3.07 15.95
CA ASN A 23 14.96 -1.63 16.05
C ASN A 23 15.92 -1.19 14.94
N LEU A 24 15.49 -0.25 14.10
CA LEU A 24 16.23 0.18 12.91
C LEU A 24 17.27 1.26 13.22
N VAL A 25 18.14 1.02 14.20
CA VAL A 25 19.16 1.98 14.67
C VAL A 25 20.56 1.54 14.22
N GLY A 26 21.38 2.49 13.75
CA GLY A 26 22.71 2.21 13.22
C GLY A 26 22.64 1.49 11.86
N ASP A 27 23.61 0.62 11.58
CA ASP A 27 23.67 -0.15 10.34
C ASP A 27 22.90 -1.48 10.51
N THR A 28 21.68 -1.52 9.97
CA THR A 28 20.79 -2.70 10.02
C THR A 28 20.59 -3.29 8.64
N ILE A 29 20.67 -4.62 8.51
CA ILE A 29 20.39 -5.34 7.26
C ILE A 29 19.17 -6.25 7.47
N LEU A 30 18.12 -6.02 6.68
CA LEU A 30 16.92 -6.87 6.65
C LEU A 30 17.08 -7.91 5.55
N THR A 31 17.36 -9.14 5.96
CA THR A 31 17.72 -10.24 5.06
C THR A 31 16.48 -10.96 4.52
N ARG A 32 16.63 -11.59 3.36
CA ARG A 32 15.54 -12.41 2.80
C ARG A 32 15.27 -13.67 3.64
N LEU A 33 16.28 -14.19 4.33
CA LEU A 33 16.19 -15.45 5.09
C LEU A 33 15.28 -15.34 6.31
N GLU A 34 15.24 -14.15 6.91
CA GLU A 34 14.38 -13.83 8.06
C GLU A 34 13.05 -13.20 7.64
N SER A 35 12.79 -13.12 6.33
CA SER A 35 11.51 -12.63 5.80
C SER A 35 10.40 -13.66 6.04
N PRO A 36 9.16 -13.25 6.39
CA PRO A 36 8.67 -11.88 6.52
C PRO A 36 8.99 -11.22 7.87
N TYR A 37 9.19 -9.89 7.86
CA TYR A 37 9.34 -9.08 9.07
C TYR A 37 8.02 -8.42 9.47
N ASP A 38 7.62 -8.56 10.73
CA ASP A 38 6.42 -7.94 11.31
C ASP A 38 6.78 -6.73 12.16
N ALA A 39 6.35 -5.54 11.73
CA ALA A 39 6.42 -4.34 12.54
C ALA A 39 5.44 -4.43 13.71
N ALA A 40 5.86 -3.96 14.89
CA ALA A 40 4.97 -3.85 16.05
C ALA A 40 4.00 -2.66 15.93
N GLY A 41 4.29 -1.71 15.04
CA GLY A 41 3.55 -0.46 14.86
C GLY A 41 4.33 0.50 13.96
N ASP A 42 4.23 1.80 14.26
CA ASP A 42 5.04 2.82 13.60
C ASP A 42 6.52 2.52 13.74
N THR A 43 7.23 2.58 12.63
CA THR A 43 8.65 2.27 12.53
C THR A 43 9.38 3.51 12.03
N VAL A 44 10.48 3.85 12.68
CA VAL A 44 11.30 5.01 12.32
C VAL A 44 12.73 4.54 12.07
N ILE A 45 13.30 4.94 10.94
CA ILE A 45 14.75 4.91 10.71
C ILE A 45 15.27 6.27 11.15
N PRO A 46 15.92 6.39 12.32
CA PRO A 46 16.35 7.68 12.84
C PRO A 46 17.52 8.25 12.02
N TYR A 47 17.89 9.49 12.31
CA TYR A 47 19.12 10.09 11.78
C TYR A 47 20.34 9.20 12.08
N ASP A 48 21.37 9.29 11.24
CA ASP A 48 22.62 8.53 11.34
C ASP A 48 22.46 6.99 11.31
N SER A 49 21.28 6.50 10.95
CA SER A 49 21.02 5.06 10.76
C SER A 49 20.91 4.71 9.29
N THR A 50 21.47 3.57 8.90
CA THR A 50 21.32 3.01 7.56
C THR A 50 20.62 1.66 7.65
N VAL A 51 19.46 1.54 7.01
CA VAL A 51 18.79 0.25 6.82
C VAL A 51 18.99 -0.22 5.40
N THR A 52 19.51 -1.43 5.22
CA THR A 52 19.57 -2.10 3.92
C THR A 52 18.52 -3.21 3.87
N ILE A 53 17.65 -3.19 2.86
CA ILE A 53 16.66 -4.25 2.63
C ILE A 53 17.12 -5.07 1.43
N GLU A 54 17.29 -6.37 1.62
CA GLU A 54 17.64 -7.29 0.54
C GLU A 54 16.48 -7.53 -0.45
N SER A 55 16.82 -7.94 -1.67
CA SER A 55 15.84 -8.34 -2.68
C SER A 55 14.94 -9.48 -2.15
N GLY A 56 13.64 -9.41 -2.43
CA GLY A 56 12.68 -10.44 -2.03
C GLY A 56 12.25 -10.37 -0.55
N THR A 57 12.71 -9.38 0.22
CA THR A 57 12.27 -9.19 1.60
C THR A 57 10.88 -8.58 1.66
N THR A 58 10.00 -9.19 2.45
CA THR A 58 8.67 -8.69 2.80
C THR A 58 8.67 -8.09 4.20
N LEU A 59 8.18 -6.85 4.32
CA LEU A 59 7.88 -6.18 5.59
C LEU A 59 6.37 -6.00 5.71
N ARG A 60 5.83 -6.39 6.87
CA ARG A 60 4.39 -6.34 7.16
C ARG A 60 4.13 -5.37 8.29
N PHE A 61 3.16 -4.49 8.09
CA PHE A 61 2.82 -3.43 9.03
C PHE A 61 1.39 -3.58 9.52
N PRO A 62 1.12 -3.40 10.82
CA PRO A 62 -0.24 -3.27 11.32
C PRO A 62 -0.99 -2.15 10.59
N ARG A 63 -2.33 -2.22 10.60
CA ARG A 63 -3.15 -1.21 9.93
C ARG A 63 -2.88 0.18 10.52
N GLY A 64 -2.66 1.14 9.63
CA GLY A 64 -2.38 2.52 10.00
C GLY A 64 -0.95 2.78 10.45
N SER A 65 -0.08 1.76 10.52
CA SER A 65 1.31 1.94 10.92
C SER A 65 2.16 2.56 9.82
N GLN A 66 3.04 3.49 10.20
CA GLN A 66 3.90 4.24 9.29
C GLN A 66 5.33 3.72 9.29
N LEU A 67 6.01 3.84 8.14
CA LEU A 67 7.48 3.75 8.07
C LEU A 67 8.02 5.15 7.76
N THR A 68 8.69 5.76 8.73
CA THR A 68 9.33 7.08 8.57
C THR A 68 10.83 6.92 8.38
N VAL A 69 11.36 7.48 7.30
CA VAL A 69 12.81 7.46 7.01
C VAL A 69 13.41 8.84 7.29
N ARG A 70 14.09 9.00 8.44
CA ARG A 70 14.88 10.20 8.78
C ARG A 70 16.36 10.04 8.46
N GLY A 71 16.87 8.81 8.54
CA GLY A 71 18.22 8.44 8.11
C GLY A 71 18.26 7.98 6.66
N ARG A 72 18.92 6.83 6.42
CA ARG A 72 19.13 6.28 5.09
C ARG A 72 18.48 4.90 4.94
N LEU A 73 17.75 4.71 3.84
CA LEU A 73 17.16 3.44 3.46
C LEU A 73 17.72 2.99 2.10
N ILE A 74 18.35 1.82 2.05
CA ILE A 74 18.89 1.20 0.84
C ILE A 74 18.03 -0.01 0.48
N ALA A 75 17.18 0.13 -0.52
CA ALA A 75 16.33 -0.95 -1.02
C ALA A 75 17.00 -1.65 -2.21
N LYS A 76 17.53 -2.86 -2.02
CA LYS A 76 18.23 -3.64 -3.08
C LYS A 76 17.28 -4.57 -3.86
N GLY A 77 16.08 -4.11 -4.19
CA GLY A 77 15.08 -4.91 -4.91
C GLY A 77 15.44 -5.13 -6.39
N THR A 78 14.98 -6.24 -6.97
CA THR A 78 15.11 -6.55 -8.40
C THR A 78 13.73 -6.80 -9.04
N PRO A 79 13.60 -6.79 -10.39
CA PRO A 79 12.33 -7.09 -11.05
C PRO A 79 11.76 -8.49 -10.71
N ASP A 80 12.63 -9.48 -10.57
CA ASP A 80 12.29 -10.87 -10.20
C ASP A 80 12.07 -11.03 -8.69
N ARG A 81 12.75 -10.23 -7.85
CA ARG A 81 12.68 -10.31 -6.39
C ARG A 81 12.46 -8.93 -5.79
N ARG A 82 11.20 -8.49 -5.89
CA ARG A 82 10.75 -7.20 -5.35
C ARG A 82 10.74 -7.22 -3.83
N ILE A 83 11.09 -6.08 -3.23
CA ILE A 83 10.82 -5.80 -1.83
C ILE A 83 9.32 -5.50 -1.70
N ILE A 84 8.66 -6.12 -0.72
CA ILE A 84 7.22 -5.99 -0.53
C ILE A 84 6.95 -5.33 0.82
N PHE A 85 6.32 -4.16 0.79
CA PHE A 85 5.69 -3.55 1.96
C PHE A 85 4.20 -3.86 1.90
N THR A 86 3.67 -4.53 2.93
CA THR A 86 2.26 -4.93 2.97
C THR A 86 1.69 -4.78 4.36
N SER A 87 0.36 -4.90 4.50
CA SER A 87 -0.25 -4.98 5.82
C SER A 87 -0.05 -6.37 6.44
N SER A 88 0.08 -6.44 7.77
CA SER A 88 0.10 -7.67 8.55
C SER A 88 -1.27 -8.32 8.72
N THR A 89 -2.29 -7.87 7.97
CA THR A 89 -3.70 -8.31 8.05
C THR A 89 -3.81 -9.74 8.52
N SER A 90 -4.25 -9.91 9.78
CA SER A 90 -4.63 -11.19 10.34
C SER A 90 -5.63 -11.84 9.40
N ALA A 91 -5.56 -13.17 9.27
CA ALA A 91 -6.53 -13.98 8.52
C ALA A 91 -8.00 -13.76 8.97
N LEU A 92 -8.24 -13.00 10.05
CA LEU A 92 -9.57 -12.57 10.49
C LEU A 92 -10.18 -11.43 9.65
N TYR A 93 -9.42 -10.77 8.77
CA TYR A 93 -9.96 -9.83 7.78
C TYR A 93 -10.19 -10.43 6.39
N GLN A 94 -9.95 -11.74 6.20
CA GLN A 94 -10.39 -12.45 5.00
C GLN A 94 -11.90 -12.71 4.97
N HIS A 95 -12.65 -12.40 6.04
CA HIS A 95 -14.10 -12.56 6.10
C HIS A 95 -14.93 -11.33 5.69
N GLN A 96 -14.31 -10.23 5.24
CA GLN A 96 -15.05 -9.10 4.65
C GLN A 96 -14.56 -8.69 3.26
N GLN A 97 -13.92 -9.61 2.52
CA GLN A 97 -13.99 -9.58 1.07
C GLN A 97 -15.42 -9.97 0.64
N GLN A 98 -16.42 -9.17 1.01
CA GLN A 98 -17.59 -9.05 0.18
C GLN A 98 -17.10 -8.36 -1.09
N SER A 99 -16.78 -9.18 -2.07
CA SER A 99 -16.81 -8.80 -3.47
C SER A 99 -18.12 -8.05 -3.71
N HIS A 100 -18.06 -6.72 -3.72
CA HIS A 100 -19.14 -5.93 -4.28
C HIS A 100 -19.28 -6.37 -5.74
N PRO A 101 -20.44 -6.89 -6.16
CA PRO A 101 -20.64 -7.45 -7.48
C PRO A 101 -20.83 -6.31 -8.49
N ILE A 102 -19.77 -5.55 -8.74
CA ILE A 102 -19.56 -4.84 -10.01
C ILE A 102 -18.27 -5.40 -10.62
N SER A 103 -18.40 -6.66 -11.05
CA SER A 103 -17.68 -7.29 -12.15
C SER A 103 -16.15 -7.24 -12.11
N GLY A 104 -15.53 -8.21 -11.43
CA GLY A 104 -14.23 -8.82 -11.78
C GLY A 104 -13.00 -7.91 -11.88
N SER A 105 -13.13 -6.63 -11.57
CA SER A 105 -12.04 -5.66 -11.61
C SER A 105 -11.52 -5.47 -10.20
N ASN A 106 -10.25 -5.83 -9.99
CA ASN A 106 -9.51 -5.49 -8.78
C ASN A 106 -9.30 -3.96 -8.78
N ILE A 107 -10.31 -3.22 -8.32
CA ILE A 107 -10.26 -1.76 -8.20
C ILE A 107 -9.23 -1.47 -7.12
N ARG A 108 -8.11 -0.85 -7.53
CA ARG A 108 -6.98 -0.56 -6.66
C ARG A 108 -6.73 0.93 -6.65
N PHE A 109 -6.60 1.47 -5.45
CA PHE A 109 -6.21 2.84 -5.21
C PHE A 109 -4.86 2.86 -4.49
N ARG A 110 -4.09 3.95 -4.69
CA ARG A 110 -2.89 4.26 -3.90
C ARG A 110 -2.73 5.77 -3.75
N LEU A 111 -2.02 6.17 -2.70
CA LEU A 111 -1.52 7.53 -2.52
C LEU A 111 -0.03 7.55 -2.90
N VAL A 112 0.38 8.56 -3.68
CA VAL A 112 1.78 8.77 -4.10
C VAL A 112 2.21 10.20 -3.79
N ASP A 113 3.51 10.47 -3.72
CA ASP A 113 4.07 11.83 -3.51
C ASP A 113 3.58 12.54 -2.23
N GLY A 114 3.13 11.75 -1.25
CA GLY A 114 2.83 12.21 0.10
C GLY A 114 4.05 12.16 1.02
N SER A 115 3.97 12.88 2.14
CA SER A 115 4.98 12.81 3.20
C SER A 115 4.90 11.54 4.05
N ASN A 116 3.78 10.80 3.97
CA ASN A 116 3.59 9.51 4.63
C ASN A 116 2.53 8.67 3.89
N ILE A 117 2.24 7.46 4.39
CA ILE A 117 1.31 6.53 3.73
C ILE A 117 -0.17 6.98 3.75
N GLN A 118 -0.52 7.97 4.57
CA GLN A 118 -1.89 8.45 4.79
C GLN A 118 -2.20 9.70 3.98
N ASN A 119 -1.22 10.26 3.27
CA ASN A 119 -1.40 11.43 2.42
C ASN A 119 -0.71 11.24 1.07
N GLY A 120 -1.08 12.08 0.10
CA GLY A 120 -0.51 12.05 -1.24
C GLY A 120 -1.57 12.21 -2.32
N LEU A 121 -1.09 12.20 -3.56
CA LEU A 121 -1.88 12.25 -4.77
C LEU A 121 -2.57 10.90 -4.98
N LEU A 122 -3.89 10.95 -5.19
CA LEU A 122 -4.69 9.76 -5.44
C LEU A 122 -4.42 9.22 -6.84
N GLN A 123 -4.08 7.92 -6.91
CA GLN A 123 -4.02 7.17 -8.16
C GLN A 123 -4.96 5.95 -8.14
N MET A 124 -5.58 5.67 -9.28
CA MET A 124 -6.41 4.48 -9.51
C MET A 124 -5.78 3.59 -10.58
N TYR A 125 -5.84 2.27 -10.37
CA TYR A 125 -5.40 1.30 -11.37
C TYR A 125 -6.50 1.08 -12.42
N PHE A 126 -6.26 1.54 -13.65
CA PHE A 126 -7.23 1.49 -14.73
C PHE A 126 -6.55 1.18 -16.07
N LYS A 127 -7.12 0.25 -16.84
CA LYS A 127 -6.55 -0.23 -18.13
C LYS A 127 -5.05 -0.59 -18.02
N ASN A 128 -4.74 -1.44 -17.05
CA ASN A 128 -3.39 -1.92 -16.73
C ASN A 128 -2.35 -0.84 -16.34
N GLN A 129 -2.78 0.36 -16.01
CA GLN A 129 -1.89 1.47 -15.67
C GLN A 129 -2.38 2.22 -14.42
N TRP A 130 -1.43 2.73 -13.64
CA TRP A 130 -1.71 3.68 -12.57
C TRP A 130 -1.91 5.07 -13.16
N ARG A 131 -2.99 5.75 -12.76
CA ARG A 131 -3.34 7.08 -13.26
C ARG A 131 -3.76 7.98 -12.12
N HIS A 132 -3.34 9.23 -12.13
CA HIS A 132 -3.84 10.24 -11.19
C HIS A 132 -5.34 10.44 -11.38
N VAL A 133 -6.06 10.63 -10.28
CA VAL A 133 -7.47 11.03 -10.33
C VAL A 133 -7.53 12.55 -10.41
N CYS A 134 -8.03 13.08 -11.53
CA CYS A 134 -8.27 14.50 -11.69
C CYS A 134 -9.68 14.86 -11.23
N SER A 135 -9.80 16.02 -10.63
CA SER A 135 -11.06 16.66 -10.26
C SER A 135 -11.15 18.03 -10.91
N GLU A 136 -12.36 18.50 -11.19
CA GLU A 136 -12.59 19.93 -11.31
C GLU A 136 -12.40 20.60 -9.94
N PHE A 137 -11.90 21.83 -9.94
CA PHE A 137 -11.50 22.53 -8.72
C PHE A 137 -12.67 22.61 -7.72
N TYR A 138 -12.42 22.22 -6.46
CA TYR A 138 -13.38 22.21 -5.34
C TYR A 138 -14.65 21.35 -5.51
N ARG A 139 -14.64 20.34 -6.39
CA ARG A 139 -15.82 19.46 -6.60
C ARG A 139 -15.76 18.11 -5.90
N TRP A 140 -14.67 17.81 -5.21
CA TRP A 140 -14.55 16.71 -4.27
C TRP A 140 -14.70 17.21 -2.83
N PHE A 141 -15.45 16.46 -2.04
CA PHE A 141 -15.68 16.72 -0.62
C PHE A 141 -15.02 15.67 0.27
N ASP A 142 -14.88 15.98 1.56
CA ASP A 142 -14.30 15.07 2.55
C ASP A 142 -15.03 13.72 2.64
N TYR A 143 -16.33 13.68 2.32
CA TYR A 143 -17.06 12.42 2.26
C TYR A 143 -16.60 11.53 1.09
N ASP A 144 -16.34 12.11 -0.09
CA ASP A 144 -15.79 11.39 -1.25
C ASP A 144 -14.40 10.83 -0.94
N ALA A 145 -13.55 11.64 -0.29
CA ALA A 145 -12.25 11.20 0.20
C ALA A 145 -12.37 10.12 1.28
N THR A 146 -13.34 10.23 2.19
CA THR A 146 -13.58 9.24 3.23
C THR A 146 -13.95 7.88 2.65
N LEU A 147 -14.83 7.80 1.66
CA LEU A 147 -15.13 6.54 0.98
C LEU A 147 -13.87 5.97 0.31
N THR A 148 -13.12 6.80 -0.41
CA THR A 148 -11.88 6.39 -1.07
C THR A 148 -10.83 5.86 -0.07
N CYS A 149 -10.62 6.56 1.03
CA CYS A 149 -9.72 6.17 2.11
C CYS A 149 -10.13 4.84 2.76
N ARG A 150 -11.44 4.61 2.96
CA ARG A 150 -11.97 3.34 3.47
C ARG A 150 -11.71 2.17 2.54
N MET A 151 -11.83 2.38 1.23
CA MET A 151 -11.47 1.36 0.23
C MET A 151 -9.99 0.96 0.30
N MET A 152 -9.11 1.85 0.78
CA MET A 152 -7.69 1.57 1.03
C MET A 152 -7.38 1.08 2.46
N GLY A 153 -8.40 0.94 3.31
CA GLY A 153 -8.24 0.47 4.70
C GLY A 153 -7.95 1.57 5.74
N PHE A 154 -8.06 2.84 5.36
CA PHE A 154 -7.99 3.98 6.28
C PHE A 154 -9.39 4.29 6.85
N ARG A 155 -9.45 5.02 7.98
CA ARG A 155 -10.73 5.29 8.66
C ARG A 155 -11.56 6.37 7.97
N ASN A 156 -10.93 7.52 7.76
CA ASN A 156 -11.50 8.73 7.17
C ASN A 156 -10.48 9.38 6.22
N GLY A 157 -10.93 10.35 5.43
CA GLY A 157 -10.07 11.11 4.52
C GLY A 157 -10.60 12.53 4.35
N SER A 158 -9.72 13.43 3.93
CA SER A 158 -10.07 14.78 3.53
C SER A 158 -9.41 15.13 2.19
N VAL A 159 -9.98 16.10 1.50
CA VAL A 159 -9.48 16.56 0.20
C VAL A 159 -8.69 17.85 0.40
N ILE A 160 -7.45 17.84 -0.07
CA ILE A 160 -6.66 19.07 -0.20
C ILE A 160 -6.45 19.29 -1.71
N PRO A 161 -6.97 20.40 -2.28
CA PRO A 161 -6.73 20.72 -3.68
C PRO A 161 -5.23 20.82 -3.97
N TYR A 162 -4.77 20.03 -4.93
CA TYR A 162 -3.38 20.02 -5.38
C TYR A 162 -3.34 20.05 -6.89
N ARG A 163 -2.48 20.90 -7.45
CA ARG A 163 -2.25 21.01 -8.89
C ARG A 163 -0.89 20.43 -9.21
N ILE A 164 -0.84 19.50 -10.16
CA ILE A 164 0.45 18.93 -10.57
C ILE A 164 1.08 19.91 -11.57
N ASN A 165 2.23 20.48 -11.22
CA ASN A 165 2.99 21.29 -12.16
C ASN A 165 3.70 20.34 -13.13
N GLY A 166 3.42 20.47 -14.42
CA GLY A 166 3.85 19.50 -15.43
C GLY A 166 5.37 19.45 -15.62
N SER A 167 6.00 18.39 -15.11
CA SER A 167 7.32 17.92 -15.54
C SER A 167 7.46 16.38 -15.58
N GLU A 168 6.41 15.61 -15.31
CA GLU A 168 6.39 14.15 -15.46
C GLU A 168 5.53 13.68 -16.65
N PRO A 169 5.86 12.53 -17.28
CA PRO A 169 5.30 12.13 -18.57
C PRO A 169 3.77 12.06 -18.60
N PRO A 170 3.13 12.42 -19.73
CA PRO A 170 1.70 12.67 -19.79
C PRO A 170 0.95 11.35 -19.84
N TRP A 171 0.52 10.86 -18.68
CA TRP A 171 -0.57 9.90 -18.66
C TRP A 171 -1.83 10.67 -18.34
N TYR A 172 -2.76 10.73 -19.31
CA TYR A 172 -4.10 11.26 -19.12
C TYR A 172 -4.65 10.79 -17.77
N GLY A 173 -4.90 11.76 -16.89
CA GLY A 173 -5.50 11.49 -15.60
C GLY A 173 -6.88 10.89 -15.80
N LEU A 174 -7.31 10.14 -14.80
CA LEU A 174 -8.66 9.62 -14.74
C LEU A 174 -9.59 10.73 -14.28
N GLN A 175 -10.52 11.13 -15.13
CA GLN A 175 -11.40 12.24 -14.82
C GLN A 175 -12.58 11.78 -13.96
N ILE A 176 -12.57 12.23 -12.71
CA ILE A 176 -13.67 12.07 -11.76
C ILE A 176 -13.94 13.47 -11.19
N ASP A 177 -14.73 14.27 -11.89
CA ASP A 177 -14.84 15.70 -11.57
C ASP A 177 -15.63 15.97 -10.30
N HIS A 178 -16.73 15.25 -10.11
CA HIS A 178 -17.64 15.45 -8.99
C HIS A 178 -18.28 14.09 -8.63
N PRO A 179 -17.73 13.33 -7.68
CA PRO A 179 -18.25 12.02 -7.31
C PRO A 179 -19.70 12.08 -6.82
N ALA A 180 -20.07 13.17 -6.14
CA ALA A 180 -21.39 13.40 -5.58
C ALA A 180 -21.85 12.30 -4.60
N CYS A 181 -20.90 11.76 -3.80
CA CYS A 181 -21.20 10.67 -2.87
C CYS A 181 -22.16 11.13 -1.76
N ARG A 182 -23.07 10.24 -1.37
CA ARG A 182 -24.15 10.49 -0.41
C ARG A 182 -23.88 9.73 0.89
N PRO A 183 -23.89 10.43 2.04
CA PRO A 183 -23.84 9.80 3.35
C PRO A 183 -24.89 8.71 3.51
N ASN A 184 -24.48 7.55 4.02
CA ASN A 184 -25.33 6.38 4.32
C ASN A 184 -26.03 5.73 3.10
N ARG A 185 -25.69 6.13 1.87
CA ARG A 185 -26.14 5.43 0.65
C ARG A 185 -25.01 4.81 -0.12
N ASP A 186 -23.91 5.54 -0.27
CA ASP A 186 -22.77 5.09 -1.06
C ASP A 186 -21.71 4.53 -0.11
N GLU A 187 -21.24 3.32 -0.40
CA GLU A 187 -20.22 2.61 0.40
C GLU A 187 -18.85 2.61 -0.29
N HIS A 188 -18.83 2.71 -1.62
CA HIS A 188 -17.61 2.81 -2.43
C HIS A 188 -17.64 4.05 -3.33
N LEU A 189 -16.45 4.58 -3.67
CA LEU A 189 -16.33 5.74 -4.56
C LEU A 189 -17.05 5.53 -5.91
N LEU A 190 -17.04 4.31 -6.45
CA LEU A 190 -17.66 4.01 -7.75
C LEU A 190 -19.19 3.86 -7.69
N ASP A 191 -19.79 3.80 -6.50
CA ASP A 191 -21.26 3.77 -6.34
C ASP A 191 -21.86 5.17 -6.44
N CYS A 192 -21.02 6.20 -6.28
CA CYS A 192 -21.48 7.56 -6.22
C CYS A 192 -22.04 8.03 -7.57
N PRO A 193 -23.19 8.73 -7.59
CA PRO A 193 -23.94 9.01 -8.81
C PRO A 193 -23.20 9.91 -9.81
N GLY A 194 -22.22 10.70 -9.35
CA GLY A 194 -21.40 11.54 -10.20
C GLY A 194 -20.16 10.83 -10.77
N VAL A 195 -19.86 9.60 -10.33
CA VAL A 195 -18.79 8.80 -10.89
C VAL A 195 -19.30 8.00 -12.09
N ARG A 196 -18.76 8.31 -13.26
CA ARG A 196 -19.03 7.52 -14.46
C ARG A 196 -18.35 6.16 -14.35
N THR A 197 -19.09 5.09 -14.62
CA THR A 197 -18.57 3.72 -14.64
C THR A 197 -18.63 3.12 -16.07
N PRO A 198 -17.50 2.79 -16.71
CA PRO A 198 -16.12 3.01 -16.25
C PRO A 198 -15.71 4.50 -16.33
N PRO A 199 -14.76 4.94 -15.50
CA PRO A 199 -14.26 6.32 -15.55
C PRO A 199 -13.57 6.64 -16.88
N ARG A 200 -13.60 7.92 -17.27
CA ARG A 200 -13.01 8.40 -18.52
C ARG A 200 -11.56 8.84 -18.32
N LEU A 201 -10.77 8.66 -19.36
CA LEU A 201 -9.49 9.35 -19.46
C LEU A 201 -9.77 10.81 -19.78
N GLY A 202 -9.19 11.73 -19.00
CA GLY A 202 -9.21 13.15 -19.30
C GLY A 202 -8.33 13.49 -20.51
N ILE A 203 -8.45 14.71 -21.00
CA ILE A 203 -7.66 15.21 -22.15
C ILE A 203 -6.47 16.09 -21.72
N HIS A 204 -6.35 16.38 -20.42
CA HIS A 204 -5.31 17.22 -19.83
C HIS A 204 -4.61 16.54 -18.64
N ILE A 205 -3.47 17.09 -18.24
CA ILE A 205 -2.77 16.76 -17.00
C ILE A 205 -3.56 17.40 -15.85
N CYS A 206 -3.78 16.65 -14.76
CA CYS A 206 -4.17 17.26 -13.48
C CYS A 206 -3.05 18.23 -13.02
#